data_AF-A0A2U8PJB6-F1
#
_entry.id   AF-A0A2U8PJB6-F1
#
_cell.length_a   1.000
_cell.length_b   1.000
_cell.length_c   1.000
_cell.angle_alpha   90.00
_cell.angle_beta   90.00
_cell.angle_gamma   90.00
#
_symmetry.space_group_name_H-M   'P 1'
#
loop_
_entity.id
_entity.type
_entity.pdbx_description
1 polymer ?
#
loop_
_entity_poly.entity_id
_entity_poly.type
_entity_poly.pdbx_seq_one_letter_code
_entity_poly.pdbx_strand_id
1 'polypeptide(L)'
;MASVRQIEANRRNATRSTGPKSAGGKTRSSQNALRHGLARSAIGDPAETANFAVAIASGLGHGVTPASALALARSKLALLRLRRLRQDMLAGLLADPIPAGLKRLKALERYERYALAQQRRALRSLGTTEG
;
A
#
# COMPACT_ATOMS: atom_id res chain seq x y z
N MET A 1 -1.95 10.10 -21.35
CA MET A 1 -1.38 9.02 -22.20
C MET A 1 0.11 8.94 -21.96
N ALA A 2 0.69 7.73 -21.91
CA ALA A 2 2.15 7.59 -21.80
C ALA A 2 2.80 7.83 -23.17
N SER A 3 3.89 8.59 -23.20
CA SER A 3 4.66 8.84 -24.43
C SER A 3 5.27 7.53 -24.96
N VAL A 4 5.48 7.45 -26.28
CA VAL A 4 6.21 6.34 -26.93
C VAL A 4 7.54 6.07 -26.23
N ARG A 5 8.27 7.12 -25.83
CA ARG A 5 9.52 7.01 -25.06
C ARG A 5 9.32 6.36 -23.70
N GLN A 6 8.21 6.66 -23.01
CA GLN A 6 7.88 6.05 -21.73
C GLN A 6 7.48 4.57 -21.89
N ILE A 7 6.76 4.22 -22.97
CA ILE A 7 6.35 2.84 -23.25
C ILE A 7 7.57 1.97 -23.54
N GLU A 8 8.50 2.43 -24.38
CA GLU A 8 9.72 1.67 -24.67
C GLU A 8 10.63 1.53 -23.45
N ALA A 9 10.77 2.60 -22.65
CA ALA A 9 11.52 2.56 -21.40
C ALA A 9 10.88 1.56 -20.43
N ASN A 10 9.55 1.56 -20.29
CA ASN A 10 8.84 0.58 -19.45
C ASN A 10 9.01 -0.85 -19.96
N ARG A 11 9.01 -1.07 -21.29
CA ARG A 11 9.24 -2.40 -21.89
C ARG A 11 10.66 -2.90 -21.63
N ARG A 12 11.68 -2.05 -21.80
CA ARG A 12 13.08 -2.36 -21.45
C ARG A 12 13.31 -2.56 -19.95
N ASN A 13 12.60 -1.82 -19.10
CA ASN A 13 12.67 -2.00 -17.65
C ASN A 13 11.95 -3.27 -17.20
N ALA A 14 10.85 -3.65 -17.87
CA ALA A 14 10.10 -4.86 -17.58
C ALA A 14 10.91 -6.13 -17.88
N THR A 15 11.68 -6.16 -18.98
CA THR A 15 12.58 -7.29 -19.28
C THR A 15 13.70 -7.43 -18.25
N ARG A 16 14.13 -6.33 -17.63
CA ARG A 16 15.14 -6.30 -16.55
C ARG A 16 14.58 -6.50 -15.14
N SER A 17 13.28 -6.27 -14.93
CA SER A 17 12.63 -6.25 -13.60
C SER A 17 11.50 -7.27 -13.45
N THR A 18 11.68 -8.49 -13.97
CA THR A 18 10.64 -9.55 -13.92
C THR A 18 10.40 -10.16 -12.53
N GLY A 19 10.79 -9.45 -11.47
CA GLY A 19 10.70 -9.90 -10.09
C GLY A 19 11.42 -11.23 -9.84
N PRO A 20 11.44 -11.70 -8.58
CA PRO A 20 12.00 -12.99 -8.29
C PRO A 20 11.04 -14.11 -8.73
N LYS A 21 11.47 -14.93 -9.70
CA LYS A 21 10.71 -16.09 -10.17
C LYS A 21 10.97 -17.37 -9.36
N SER A 22 12.12 -17.48 -8.70
CA SER A 22 12.50 -18.63 -7.88
C SER A 22 12.07 -18.50 -6.42
N ALA A 23 11.88 -19.63 -5.73
CA ALA A 23 11.54 -19.65 -4.30
C ALA A 23 12.59 -18.92 -3.43
N GLY A 24 13.88 -19.11 -3.69
CA GLY A 24 14.95 -18.38 -3.01
C GLY A 24 15.01 -16.88 -3.36
N GLY A 25 14.63 -16.51 -4.58
CA GLY A 25 14.45 -15.11 -4.97
C GLY A 25 13.27 -14.45 -4.24
N LYS A 26 12.14 -15.16 -4.13
CA LYS A 26 10.95 -14.70 -3.41
C LYS A 26 11.24 -14.54 -1.92
N THR A 27 11.97 -15.47 -1.32
CA THR A 27 12.39 -15.42 0.09
C THR A 27 13.32 -14.24 0.37
N ARG A 28 14.31 -13.97 -0.49
CA ARG A 28 15.15 -12.77 -0.37
C ARG A 28 14.36 -11.49 -0.57
N SER A 29 13.42 -11.47 -1.52
CA SER A 29 12.54 -10.32 -1.73
C SER A 29 11.58 -10.10 -0.56
N SER A 30 11.06 -11.15 0.07
CA SER A 30 10.24 -11.03 1.28
C SER A 30 11.06 -10.56 2.49
N GLN A 31 12.36 -10.84 2.52
CA GLN A 31 13.26 -10.24 3.51
C GLN A 31 13.49 -8.74 3.29
N ASN A 32 13.29 -8.18 2.10
CA ASN A 32 13.31 -6.71 1.92
C ASN A 32 12.18 -6.05 2.74
N ALA A 33 11.04 -6.73 2.90
CA ALA A 33 9.96 -6.29 3.77
C ALA A 33 10.31 -6.41 5.26
N LEU A 34 11.17 -7.36 5.64
CA LEU A 34 11.69 -7.51 7.02
C LEU A 34 12.81 -6.49 7.32
N ARG A 35 13.71 -6.22 6.38
CA ARG A 35 14.85 -5.31 6.54
C ARG A 35 14.42 -3.86 6.75
N HIS A 36 13.34 -3.45 6.08
CA HIS A 36 12.81 -2.10 6.20
C HIS A 36 11.52 -2.02 7.01
N GLY A 37 10.83 -3.14 7.30
CA GLY A 37 9.57 -3.20 8.07
C GLY A 37 8.35 -2.56 7.37
N LEU A 38 8.59 -1.58 6.50
CA LEU A 38 7.57 -0.73 5.88
C LEU A 38 6.62 -1.50 4.96
N ALA A 39 7.15 -2.50 4.23
CA ALA A 39 6.34 -3.32 3.32
C ALA A 39 5.55 -4.41 4.06
N ARG A 40 6.06 -4.93 5.19
CA ARG A 40 5.35 -5.95 5.99
C ARG A 40 4.22 -5.32 6.81
N SER A 41 4.42 -4.10 7.29
CA SER A 41 3.38 -3.34 8.00
C SER A 41 2.15 -3.02 7.13
N ALA A 42 2.26 -3.08 5.80
CA ALA A 42 1.13 -2.88 4.90
C ALA A 42 0.36 -4.17 4.59
N ILE A 43 0.97 -5.36 4.76
CA ILE A 43 0.31 -6.66 4.56
C ILE A 43 -0.47 -6.97 5.83
N GLY A 44 -1.76 -6.68 5.79
CA GLY A 44 -2.69 -6.97 6.87
C GLY A 44 -3.12 -8.42 6.96
N ASP A 45 -3.76 -8.75 8.08
CA ASP A 45 -4.55 -9.97 8.18
C ASP A 45 -5.64 -9.99 7.08
N PRO A 46 -5.68 -11.05 6.24
CA PRO A 46 -6.73 -11.23 5.26
C PRO A 46 -8.14 -11.25 5.88
N ALA A 47 -8.30 -11.81 7.08
CA ALA A 47 -9.60 -11.88 7.75
C ALA A 47 -10.07 -10.50 8.21
N GLU A 48 -9.21 -9.71 8.87
CA GLU A 48 -9.48 -8.30 9.19
C GLU A 48 -9.90 -7.50 7.94
N THR A 49 -9.19 -7.72 6.83
CA THR A 49 -9.47 -7.03 5.56
C THR A 49 -10.83 -7.41 4.99
N ALA A 50 -11.19 -8.71 5.02
CA ALA A 50 -12.47 -9.20 4.54
C ALA A 50 -13.63 -8.68 5.41
N ASN A 51 -13.49 -8.75 6.73
CA ASN A 51 -14.48 -8.26 7.68
C ASN A 51 -14.74 -6.77 7.48
N PHE A 52 -13.69 -5.98 7.27
CA PHE A 52 -13.85 -4.55 7.03
C PHE A 52 -14.49 -4.26 5.67
N ALA A 53 -14.21 -5.05 4.64
CA ALA A 53 -14.89 -4.94 3.36
C ALA A 53 -16.40 -5.21 3.47
N VAL A 54 -16.80 -6.21 4.27
CA VAL A 54 -18.21 -6.47 4.57
C VAL A 54 -18.84 -5.27 5.28
N ALA A 55 -18.19 -4.74 6.32
CA ALA A 55 -18.69 -3.56 7.02
C ALA A 55 -18.85 -2.33 6.11
N ILE A 56 -17.91 -2.11 5.18
CA ILE A 56 -17.99 -1.05 4.18
C ILE A 56 -19.19 -1.26 3.23
N ALA A 57 -19.38 -2.49 2.74
CA ALA A 57 -20.49 -2.80 1.84
C ALA A 57 -21.85 -2.63 2.55
N SER A 58 -21.97 -3.09 3.80
CA SER A 58 -23.19 -2.93 4.59
C SER A 58 -23.48 -1.45 4.94
N GLY A 59 -22.44 -0.66 5.24
CA GLY A 59 -22.61 0.75 5.65
C GLY A 59 -22.88 1.73 4.51
N LEU A 60 -22.38 1.45 3.29
CA LEU A 60 -22.58 2.32 2.12
C LEU A 60 -23.83 1.97 1.30
N GLY A 61 -24.43 0.80 1.53
CA GLY A 61 -25.67 0.39 0.87
C GLY A 61 -25.49 0.00 -0.61
N HIS A 62 -26.54 0.19 -1.40
CA HIS A 62 -26.59 -0.27 -2.79
C HIS A 62 -25.70 0.59 -3.70
N GLY A 63 -24.89 -0.07 -4.54
CA GLY A 63 -23.95 0.59 -5.47
C GLY A 63 -22.48 0.27 -5.22
N VAL A 64 -22.15 -0.39 -4.11
CA VAL A 64 -20.78 -0.83 -3.81
C VAL A 64 -20.55 -2.27 -4.27
N THR A 65 -19.63 -2.46 -5.22
CA THR A 65 -19.22 -3.81 -5.63
C THR A 65 -18.33 -4.47 -4.59
N PRO A 66 -18.34 -5.80 -4.42
CA PRO A 66 -17.43 -6.49 -3.50
C PRO A 66 -15.95 -6.17 -3.74
N ALA A 67 -15.57 -5.99 -5.01
CA ALA A 67 -14.21 -5.63 -5.40
C ALA A 67 -13.82 -4.22 -4.94
N SER A 68 -14.72 -3.25 -5.06
CA SER A 68 -14.47 -1.86 -4.62
C SER A 68 -14.46 -1.74 -3.09
N ALA A 69 -15.35 -2.45 -2.38
CA ALA A 69 -15.33 -2.56 -0.93
C ALA A 69 -14.00 -3.15 -0.42
N LEU A 70 -13.54 -4.23 -1.04
CA LEU A 70 -12.26 -4.87 -0.68
C LEU A 70 -11.06 -3.95 -0.97
N ALA A 71 -11.06 -3.24 -2.08
CA ALA A 71 -10.01 -2.27 -2.41
C ALA A 71 -9.98 -1.10 -1.40
N LEU A 72 -11.16 -0.62 -0.98
CA LEU A 72 -11.26 0.43 0.03
C LEU A 72 -10.78 -0.06 1.40
N ALA A 73 -11.20 -1.25 1.83
CA ALA A 73 -10.76 -1.86 3.09
C ALA A 73 -9.23 -2.01 3.14
N ARG A 74 -8.64 -2.58 2.08
CA ARG A 74 -7.18 -2.75 1.96
C ARG A 74 -6.44 -1.42 2.07
N SER A 75 -6.86 -0.42 1.30
CA SER A 75 -6.19 0.89 1.29
C SER A 75 -6.33 1.62 2.64
N LYS A 76 -7.50 1.55 3.27
CA LYS A 76 -7.75 2.16 4.58
C LYS A 76 -6.94 1.52 5.70
N LEU A 77 -6.89 0.19 5.77
CA LEU A 77 -6.08 -0.53 6.75
C LEU A 77 -4.59 -0.28 6.55
N ALA A 78 -4.12 -0.25 5.30
CA ALA A 78 -2.72 0.09 5.00
C ALA A 78 -2.36 1.50 5.48
N LEU A 79 -3.25 2.49 5.29
CA LEU A 79 -3.05 3.85 5.80
C LEU A 79 -3.00 3.91 7.33
N LEU A 80 -3.91 3.22 8.01
CA LEU A 80 -3.95 3.20 9.47
C LEU A 80 -2.67 2.60 10.07
N ARG A 81 -2.20 1.48 9.51
CA ARG A 81 -0.95 0.84 9.94
C ARG A 81 0.26 1.75 9.69
N LEU A 82 0.31 2.40 8.53
CA LEU A 82 1.40 3.31 8.21
C LEU A 82 1.43 4.53 9.14
N ARG A 83 0.26 5.06 9.49
CA ARG A 83 0.14 6.18 10.46
C ARG A 83 0.58 5.76 11.85
N ARG A 84 0.20 4.56 12.30
CA ARG A 84 0.67 4.01 13.58
C ARG A 84 2.18 3.84 13.58
N LEU A 85 2.75 3.24 12.53
CA LEU A 85 4.20 3.11 12.39
C LEU A 85 4.92 4.47 12.38
N ARG A 86 4.34 5.48 11.73
CA ARG A 86 4.86 6.86 11.75
C ARG A 86 4.84 7.44 13.18
N GLN A 87 3.75 7.24 13.93
CA GLN A 87 3.64 7.69 15.32
C GLN A 87 4.68 7.00 16.21
N ASP A 88 4.81 5.68 16.12
CA ASP A 88 5.78 4.90 16.91
C ASP A 88 7.22 5.37 16.62
N MET A 89 7.54 5.62 15.34
CA MET A 89 8.84 6.14 14.93
C MET A 89 9.11 7.57 15.40
N LEU A 90 8.10 8.45 15.36
CA LEU A 90 8.22 9.80 15.89
C LEU A 90 8.42 9.78 17.41
N ALA A 91 7.68 8.94 18.14
CA ALA A 91 7.85 8.77 19.58
C ALA A 91 9.26 8.27 19.92
N GLY A 92 9.78 7.29 19.18
CA GLY A 92 11.15 6.81 19.34
C GLY A 92 12.20 7.89 19.06
N LEU A 93 12.01 8.71 18.03
CA LEU A 93 12.91 9.83 17.70
C LEU A 93 12.90 10.95 18.74
N LEU A 94 11.76 11.21 19.39
CA LEU A 94 11.67 12.18 20.48
C LEU A 94 12.41 11.70 21.73
N ALA A 95 12.44 10.38 21.96
CA ALA A 95 13.19 9.78 23.07
C ALA A 95 14.69 9.68 22.79
N ASP A 96 15.08 9.33 21.56
CA ASP A 96 16.47 9.23 21.11
C ASP A 96 16.61 9.60 19.61
N PRO A 97 17.05 10.83 19.28
CA PRO A 97 17.09 11.31 17.91
C PRO A 97 18.27 10.71 17.11
N ILE A 98 18.06 9.50 16.58
CA ILE A 98 19.05 8.82 15.73
C ILE A 98 18.86 9.21 14.24
N PRO A 99 19.90 9.63 13.50
CA PRO A 99 19.81 10.03 12.08
C PRO A 99 19.21 8.97 11.13
N ALA A 100 19.38 7.68 11.45
CA ALA A 100 18.79 6.58 10.69
C ALA A 100 17.24 6.54 10.78
N GLY A 101 16.67 6.99 11.90
CA GLY A 101 15.22 7.09 12.09
C GLY A 101 14.59 8.16 11.21
N LEU A 102 15.26 9.31 11.04
CA LEU A 102 14.81 10.40 10.14
C LEU A 102 14.74 9.96 8.67
N LYS A 103 15.72 9.18 8.19
CA LYS A 103 15.70 8.63 6.82
C LYS A 103 14.53 7.67 6.61
N ARG A 104 14.25 6.81 7.60
CA ARG A 104 13.10 5.87 7.54
C ARG A 104 11.76 6.61 7.59
N LEU A 105 11.66 7.70 8.37
CA LEU A 105 10.46 8.54 8.43
C LEU A 105 10.13 9.18 7.07
N LYS A 106 11.13 9.71 6.37
CA LYS A 106 10.95 10.21 4.99
C LYS A 106 10.53 9.10 4.01
N ALA A 107 11.02 7.87 4.20
CA ALA A 107 10.63 6.74 3.36
C ALA A 107 9.14 6.37 3.53
N LEU A 108 8.58 6.49 4.75
CA LEU A 108 7.16 6.24 5.02
C LEU A 108 6.23 7.14 4.18
N GLU A 109 6.59 8.41 3.97
CA GLU A 109 5.77 9.36 3.20
C GLU A 109 5.51 8.89 1.76
N ARG A 110 6.45 8.15 1.17
CA ARG A 110 6.27 7.56 -0.16
C ARG A 110 5.18 6.48 -0.16
N TYR A 111 5.16 5.65 0.88
CA TYR A 111 4.13 4.62 1.05
C TYR A 111 2.77 5.23 1.36
N GLU A 112 2.73 6.35 2.10
CA GLU A 112 1.49 7.06 2.43
C GLU A 112 0.85 7.63 1.17
N ARG A 113 1.65 8.31 0.33
CA ARG A 113 1.19 8.81 -0.97
C ARG A 113 0.63 7.69 -1.86
N TYR A 114 1.28 6.53 -1.87
CA TYR A 114 0.81 5.38 -2.64
C TYR A 114 -0.53 4.84 -2.12
N ALA A 115 -0.66 4.67 -0.80
CA ALA A 115 -1.87 4.17 -0.17
C ALA A 115 -3.04 5.17 -0.34
N LEU A 116 -2.79 6.49 -0.22
CA LEU A 116 -3.76 7.54 -0.51
C LEU A 116 -4.20 7.53 -1.98
N ALA A 117 -3.27 7.31 -2.92
CA ALA A 117 -3.58 7.20 -4.33
C ALA A 117 -4.47 5.98 -4.63
N GLN A 118 -4.21 4.83 -3.98
CA GLN A 118 -5.09 3.66 -4.05
C GLN A 118 -6.48 3.95 -3.47
N GLN A 119 -6.56 4.59 -2.30
CA GLN A 119 -7.83 4.95 -1.68
C GLN A 119 -8.66 5.86 -2.58
N ARG A 120 -8.05 6.90 -3.18
CA ARG A 120 -8.74 7.80 -4.12
C ARG A 120 -9.25 7.06 -5.35
N ARG A 121 -8.53 6.05 -5.85
CA ARG A 121 -9.00 5.21 -6.98
C ARG A 121 -10.19 4.35 -6.56
N ALA A 122 -10.12 3.72 -5.39
CA ALA A 122 -11.21 2.91 -4.85
C ALA A 122 -12.48 3.77 -4.65
N LEU A 123 -12.33 4.97 -4.06
CA LEU A 123 -13.45 5.90 -3.89
C LEU A 123 -14.06 6.35 -5.23
N ARG A 124 -13.24 6.60 -6.27
CA ARG A 124 -13.77 6.91 -7.60
C ARG A 124 -14.59 5.77 -8.20
N SER A 125 -14.16 4.52 -8.01
CA SER A 125 -14.92 3.36 -8.48
C SER A 125 -16.25 3.14 -7.74
N LEU A 126 -16.45 3.81 -6.59
CA LEU A 126 -17.75 3.83 -5.90
C LEU A 126 -18.70 4.90 -6.46
N GLY A 127 -18.15 5.96 -7.07
CA GLY A 127 -18.94 7.07 -7.64
C GLY A 127 -19.22 6.94 -9.14
N THR A 128 -18.80 5.86 -9.79
CA THR A 128 -19.02 5.62 -11.23
C THR A 128 -20.24 4.75 -11.52
N THR A 129 -21.21 4.70 -10.61
CA THR A 129 -22.47 3.96 -10.77
C THR A 129 -23.64 4.90 -11.11
N GLU A 130 -23.43 5.89 -11.97
CA GLU A 130 -24.50 6.63 -12.63
C GLU A 130 -24.14 6.88 -14.10
N GLY A 131 -25.00 6.39 -15.00
CA GLY A 131 -24.88 6.48 -16.47
C GLY A 131 -25.26 5.18 -17.15
#